data_AF-A0A6C0CA80-F1
#
_entry.id   AF-A0A6C0CA80-F1
#
_cell.length_a   1.000
_cell.length_b   1.000
_cell.length_c   1.000
_cell.angle_alpha   90.00
_cell.angle_beta   90.00
_cell.angle_gamma   90.00
#
_symmetry.space_group_name_H-M   'P 1'
#
loop_
_entity.id
_entity.type
_entity.pdbx_description
1 polymer ?
#
loop_
_entity_poly.entity_id
_entity_poly.type
_entity_poly.pdbx_seq_one_letter_code
_entity_poly.pdbx_strand_id
1 'polypeptide(L)'
;MQQIDLGGFQCPAGTMISLDTQMLNRDPEVWANPHEFNPDRFNGTDSKQFYQYHRFGLGPRMCLGNIYADYILKSIVVLVLNKFDLAFVKKKGVNTRVSLRNVSDSNLDGNLIFWERK
;
A
#
# COMPACT_ATOMS: atom_id res chain seq x y z
N MET A 1 -24.78 -0.01 18.96
CA MET A 1 -23.39 -0.39 19.30
C MET A 1 -23.38 -0.84 20.74
N GLN A 2 -22.82 -2.00 21.05
CA GLN A 2 -22.75 -2.56 22.41
C GLN A 2 -21.36 -2.33 23.01
N GLN A 3 -21.24 -2.48 24.33
CA GLN A 3 -19.93 -2.54 25.00
C GLN A 3 -19.22 -3.82 24.56
N ILE A 4 -17.90 -3.72 24.34
CA ILE A 4 -17.05 -4.84 23.92
C ILE A 4 -15.76 -4.88 24.74
N ASP A 5 -15.22 -6.08 24.93
CA ASP A 5 -13.86 -6.28 25.43
C ASP A 5 -12.91 -6.50 24.26
N LEU A 6 -11.85 -5.71 24.18
CA LEU A 6 -10.80 -5.82 23.17
C LEU A 6 -9.47 -6.11 23.87
N GLY A 7 -9.09 -7.38 23.96
CA GLY A 7 -7.81 -7.77 24.58
C GLY A 7 -7.69 -7.35 26.04
N GLY A 8 -8.79 -7.39 26.80
CA GLY A 8 -8.86 -6.93 28.19
C GLY A 8 -9.19 -5.45 28.37
N PHE A 9 -9.31 -4.68 27.28
CA PHE A 9 -9.76 -3.30 27.33
C PHE A 9 -11.28 -3.21 27.16
N GLN A 10 -11.95 -2.67 28.16
CA GLN A 10 -13.39 -2.44 28.12
C GLN A 10 -13.70 -1.17 27.32
N CYS A 11 -14.36 -1.33 26.18
CA CYS A 11 -14.79 -0.23 25.31
C CYS A 11 -16.29 0.03 25.50
N PRO A 12 -16.68 1.16 26.13
CA PRO A 12 -18.09 1.51 26.31
C PRO A 12 -18.85 1.64 24.99
N ALA A 13 -20.16 1.43 25.03
CA ALA A 13 -21.04 1.62 23.90
C ALA A 13 -20.93 3.07 23.35
N GLY A 14 -20.80 3.20 22.03
CA GLY A 14 -20.65 4.49 21.35
C GLY A 14 -19.21 4.97 21.20
N THR A 15 -18.21 4.23 21.71
CA THR A 15 -16.79 4.52 21.47
C THR A 15 -16.45 4.38 19.99
N MET A 16 -15.81 5.39 19.41
CA MET A 16 -15.29 5.32 18.04
C MET A 16 -13.96 4.58 18.03
N ILE A 17 -13.86 3.55 17.19
CA ILE A 17 -12.64 2.75 17.02
C ILE A 17 -12.14 2.95 15.59
N SER A 18 -10.86 3.31 15.47
CA SER A 18 -10.16 3.41 14.19
C SER A 18 -9.07 2.35 14.12
N LEU A 19 -8.86 1.79 12.94
CA LEU A 19 -7.76 0.86 12.67
C LEU A 19 -6.66 1.64 11.95
N ASP A 20 -5.46 1.65 12.53
CA ASP A 20 -4.28 2.19 11.87
C ASP A 20 -3.75 1.18 10.85
N THR A 21 -4.24 1.30 9.61
CA THR A 21 -3.80 0.42 8.52
C THR A 21 -2.35 0.68 8.10
N GLN A 22 -1.78 1.85 8.38
CA GLN A 22 -0.36 2.10 8.07
C GLN A 22 0.54 1.33 9.02
N MET A 23 0.21 1.33 10.31
CA MET A 23 0.95 0.56 11.31
C MET A 23 0.84 -0.94 11.03
N LEU A 24 -0.38 -1.46 10.79
CA LEU A 24 -0.60 -2.88 10.51
C LEU A 24 0.15 -3.36 9.26
N ASN A 25 0.14 -2.58 8.18
CA ASN A 25 0.84 -2.94 6.94
C ASN A 25 2.37 -2.76 7.02
N ARG A 26 2.89 -2.21 8.13
CA ARG A 26 4.34 -1.98 8.36
C ARG A 26 4.84 -2.62 9.64
N ASP A 27 4.07 -3.51 10.24
CA ASP A 27 4.45 -4.22 11.45
C ASP A 27 5.64 -5.17 11.15
N PRO A 28 6.81 -5.00 11.78
CA PRO A 28 7.98 -5.84 11.56
C PRO A 28 7.80 -7.28 12.07
N GLU A 29 6.85 -7.54 12.98
CA GLU A 29 6.54 -8.91 13.42
C GLU A 29 5.82 -9.71 12.33
N VAL A 30 5.15 -9.01 11.42
CA VAL A 30 4.37 -9.57 10.32
C VAL A 30 5.14 -9.52 9.00
N TRP A 31 5.79 -8.38 8.72
CA TRP A 31 6.43 -8.07 7.46
C TRP A 31 7.93 -7.89 7.63
N ALA A 32 8.73 -8.80 7.08
CA ALA A 32 10.18 -8.61 7.02
C ALA A 32 10.54 -7.35 6.20
N ASN A 33 11.42 -6.50 6.73
CA ASN A 33 11.79 -5.20 6.15
C ASN A 33 10.56 -4.39 5.67
N PRO A 34 9.68 -3.94 6.57
CA PRO A 34 8.36 -3.39 6.21
C PRO A 34 8.43 -2.06 5.44
N HIS A 35 9.55 -1.36 5.54
CA HIS A 35 9.79 -0.09 4.85
C HIS A 35 10.43 -0.26 3.46
N GLU A 36 10.85 -1.48 3.10
CA GLU A 36 11.44 -1.77 1.81
C GLU A 36 10.36 -2.17 0.79
N PHE A 37 10.41 -1.52 -0.38
CA PHE A 37 9.60 -1.93 -1.53
C PHE A 37 10.14 -3.25 -2.09
N ASN A 38 9.50 -4.36 -1.68
CA ASN A 38 9.81 -5.70 -2.16
C ASN A 38 8.50 -6.37 -2.63
N PRO A 39 8.21 -6.39 -3.95
CA PRO A 39 7.03 -7.06 -4.51
C PRO A 39 7.02 -8.58 -4.31
N ASP A 40 8.20 -9.21 -4.27
CA ASP A 40 8.33 -10.67 -4.20
C ASP A 40 7.87 -11.23 -2.84
N ARG A 41 7.70 -10.39 -1.82
CA ARG A 41 7.14 -10.78 -0.52
C ARG A 41 5.72 -11.37 -0.62
N PHE A 42 5.03 -11.11 -1.73
CA PHE A 42 3.69 -11.62 -1.99
C PHE A 42 3.69 -12.93 -2.82
N ASN A 43 4.86 -13.48 -3.15
CA ASN A 43 4.95 -14.77 -3.83
C ASN A 43 4.72 -15.91 -2.83
N GLY A 44 3.79 -16.82 -3.14
CA GLY A 44 3.45 -17.95 -2.27
C GLY A 44 2.68 -17.56 -1.00
N THR A 45 2.10 -16.36 -0.98
CA THR A 45 1.28 -15.85 0.13
C THR A 45 0.17 -16.83 0.50
N ASP A 46 0.12 -17.24 1.76
CA ASP A 46 -0.94 -18.12 2.28
C ASP A 46 -2.19 -17.33 2.69
N SER A 47 -3.23 -18.05 3.12
CA SER A 47 -4.47 -17.43 3.59
C SER A 47 -4.32 -16.66 4.92
N LYS A 48 -3.26 -16.88 5.71
CA LYS A 48 -3.00 -16.12 6.94
C LYS A 48 -2.48 -14.72 6.61
N GLN A 49 -1.59 -14.60 5.64
CA GLN A 49 -1.05 -13.32 5.20
C GLN A 49 -2.12 -12.43 4.53
N PHE A 50 -3.21 -13.01 4.00
CA PHE A 50 -4.34 -12.25 3.48
C PHE A 50 -5.00 -11.33 4.53
N TYR A 51 -5.18 -11.82 5.76
CA TYR A 51 -5.77 -11.02 6.85
C TYR A 51 -4.79 -10.02 7.46
N GLN A 52 -3.50 -10.17 7.19
CA GLN A 52 -2.45 -9.28 7.66
C GLN A 52 -2.24 -8.08 6.73
N TYR A 53 -2.75 -8.16 5.49
CA TYR A 53 -2.61 -7.11 4.49
C TYR A 53 -3.88 -6.26 4.34
N HIS A 54 -3.93 -5.14 5.05
CA HIS A 54 -5.07 -4.23 5.11
C HIS A 54 -5.03 -3.16 4.01
N ARG A 55 -5.32 -3.54 2.76
CA ARG A 55 -5.39 -2.60 1.62
C ARG A 55 -6.77 -1.96 1.43
N PHE A 56 -7.83 -2.76 1.52
CA PHE A 56 -9.20 -2.35 1.18
C PHE A 56 -10.20 -2.57 2.33
N GLY A 57 -9.69 -2.71 3.55
CA GLY A 57 -10.45 -3.18 4.70
C GLY A 57 -10.71 -4.70 4.66
N LEU A 58 -11.37 -5.21 5.70
CA LEU A 58 -11.70 -6.63 5.85
C LEU A 58 -13.16 -6.78 6.33
N GLY A 59 -13.74 -7.95 6.07
CA GLY A 59 -15.09 -8.29 6.52
C GLY A 59 -16.21 -7.59 5.74
N PRO A 60 -17.42 -7.45 6.33
CA PRO A 60 -18.62 -7.03 5.61
C PRO A 60 -18.61 -5.57 5.14
N ARG A 61 -17.69 -4.75 5.67
CA ARG A 61 -17.47 -3.35 5.26
C ARG A 61 -16.21 -3.16 4.41
N MET A 62 -15.68 -4.24 3.84
CA MET A 62 -14.60 -4.17 2.85
C MET A 62 -15.03 -3.29 1.66
N CYS A 63 -14.08 -2.57 1.07
CA CYS A 63 -14.31 -1.75 -0.11
C CYS A 63 -14.92 -2.60 -1.24
N LEU A 64 -16.11 -2.21 -1.70
CA LEU A 64 -16.81 -2.86 -2.81
C LEU A 64 -16.01 -2.80 -4.12
N GLY A 65 -15.14 -1.80 -4.27
CA GLY A 65 -14.31 -1.60 -5.45
C GLY A 65 -12.96 -2.34 -5.43
N ASN A 66 -12.68 -3.17 -4.42
CA ASN A 66 -11.38 -3.86 -4.28
C ASN A 66 -10.97 -4.65 -5.54
N ILE A 67 -11.90 -5.45 -6.08
CA ILE A 67 -11.69 -6.26 -7.29
C ILE A 67 -11.41 -5.35 -8.49
N TYR A 68 -12.20 -4.29 -8.65
CA TYR A 68 -12.06 -3.37 -9.77
C TYR A 68 -10.74 -2.59 -9.71
N ALA A 69 -10.35 -2.12 -8.51
CA ALA A 69 -9.09 -1.44 -8.28
C ALA A 69 -7.90 -2.34 -8.64
N ASP A 70 -7.93 -3.61 -8.25
CA ASP A 70 -6.87 -4.56 -8.62
C ASP A 70 -6.78 -4.76 -10.13
N TYR A 71 -7.90 -4.89 -10.84
CA TYR A 71 -7.90 -4.99 -12.30
C TYR A 71 -7.36 -3.73 -12.98
N ILE A 72 -7.82 -2.55 -12.57
CA ILE A 72 -7.32 -1.30 -13.13
C ILE A 72 -5.81 -1.17 -12.90
N LEU A 73 -5.34 -1.34 -11.66
CA LEU A 73 -3.93 -1.15 -11.33
C LEU A 73 -3.04 -2.11 -12.11
N LYS A 74 -3.41 -3.40 -12.16
CA LYS A 74 -2.69 -4.39 -12.96
C LYS A 74 -2.70 -4.04 -14.45
N SER A 75 -3.84 -3.61 -14.98
CA SER A 75 -3.96 -3.21 -16.39
C SER A 75 -3.08 -2.00 -16.72
N ILE A 76 -3.08 -0.98 -15.88
CA ILE A 76 -2.23 0.20 -16.05
C ILE A 76 -0.76 -0.21 -16.03
N VAL A 77 -0.34 -1.04 -15.06
CA VAL A 77 1.06 -1.51 -14.96
C VAL A 77 1.46 -2.27 -16.23
N VAL A 78 0.63 -3.21 -16.69
CA VAL A 78 0.89 -3.97 -17.91
C VAL A 78 0.96 -3.06 -19.14
N LEU A 79 0.01 -2.13 -19.29
CA LEU A 79 -0.01 -1.18 -20.40
C LEU A 79 1.23 -0.28 -20.42
N VAL A 80 1.63 0.24 -19.25
CA VAL A 80 2.83 1.07 -19.12
C VAL A 80 4.08 0.27 -19.50
N LEU A 81 4.24 -0.94 -18.97
CA LEU A 81 5.40 -1.78 -19.25
C LEU A 81 5.46 -2.31 -20.68
N ASN A 82 4.31 -2.48 -21.33
CA ASN A 82 4.22 -2.98 -22.70
C ASN A 82 4.48 -1.86 -23.73
N LYS A 83 3.93 -0.66 -23.51
CA LYS A 83 3.99 0.44 -24.47
C LYS A 83 5.17 1.38 -24.28
N PHE A 84 5.71 1.48 -23.07
CA PHE A 84 6.75 2.46 -22.75
C PHE A 84 8.01 1.77 -22.26
N ASP A 85 9.14 2.36 -22.62
CA ASP A 85 10.39 2.14 -21.90
C ASP A 85 10.50 3.17 -20.78
N LEU A 86 11.07 2.73 -19.66
CA LEU A 86 11.15 3.48 -18.42
C LEU A 86 12.61 3.69 -18.07
N ALA A 87 13.01 4.94 -17.81
CA ALA A 87 14.25 5.23 -17.10
C ALA A 87 14.04 6.26 -16.01
N PHE A 88 14.73 6.02 -14.90
CA PHE A 88 14.85 7.00 -13.84
C PHE A 88 16.04 7.92 -14.13
N VAL A 89 15.78 9.21 -14.32
CA VAL A 89 16.83 10.19 -14.58
C VAL A 89 17.00 11.05 -13.34
N LYS A 90 18.14 10.88 -12.66
CA LYS A 90 18.53 11.69 -11.51
C LYS A 90 18.78 13.13 -11.98
N LYS A 91 18.02 14.10 -11.46
CA LYS A 91 18.19 15.50 -11.84
C LYS A 91 19.17 16.16 -10.88
N LYS A 92 20.32 16.63 -11.37
CA LYS A 92 21.23 17.48 -10.57
C LYS A 92 20.52 18.80 -10.26
N GLY A 93 20.30 19.10 -8.98
CA GLY A 93 19.94 20.44 -8.51
C GLY A 93 18.44 20.79 -8.48
N VAL A 94 17.53 19.83 -8.62
CA VAL A 94 16.09 20.07 -8.36
C VAL A 94 15.65 19.19 -7.22
N ASN A 95 15.32 19.83 -6.10
CA ASN A 95 14.78 19.19 -4.91
C ASN A 95 13.28 18.92 -5.17
N THR A 96 12.99 17.84 -5.89
CA THR A 96 11.60 17.46 -6.18
C THR A 96 11.02 16.80 -4.93
N ARG A 97 10.64 17.62 -3.94
CA ARG A 97 9.77 17.17 -2.84
C ARG A 97 8.39 16.85 -3.40
N VAL A 98 8.22 15.66 -3.95
CA VAL A 98 6.88 15.11 -4.13
C VAL A 98 6.43 14.63 -2.75
N SER A 99 5.83 15.53 -1.96
CA SER A 99 5.17 15.11 -0.72
C SER A 99 3.86 14.39 -1.08
N LEU A 100 3.96 13.11 -1.46
CA LEU A 100 2.82 12.22 -1.34
C LEU A 100 2.58 12.09 0.16
N ARG A 101 1.50 12.70 0.68
CA ARG A 101 1.22 12.86 2.12
C ARG A 101 1.24 11.56 2.96
N ASN A 102 1.46 10.38 2.36
CA ASN A 102 1.51 9.07 3.02
C ASN A 102 2.65 8.13 2.54
N VAL A 103 3.61 8.61 1.72
CA VAL A 103 4.83 7.85 1.41
C VAL A 103 5.94 8.42 2.27
N SER A 104 6.41 7.64 3.24
CA SER A 104 7.55 7.99 4.09
C SER A 104 8.75 8.30 3.21
N ASP A 105 9.18 9.57 3.22
CA ASP A 105 10.49 10.10 2.83
C ASP A 105 11.36 9.21 1.92
N SER A 106 10.86 8.85 0.74
CA SER A 106 11.74 8.47 -0.34
C SER A 106 12.21 9.77 -0.99
N ASN A 107 13.44 10.19 -0.65
CA ASN A 107 14.17 11.26 -1.32
C ASN A 107 14.42 10.89 -2.80
N LEU A 108 13.37 10.97 -3.61
CA LEU A 108 13.44 10.74 -5.05
C LEU A 108 13.85 12.03 -5.74
N ASP A 109 15.17 12.30 -5.73
CA ASP A 109 15.79 13.42 -6.47
C ASP A 109 15.91 13.10 -7.98
N GLY A 110 14.80 12.78 -8.62
CA GLY A 110 14.78 12.42 -10.04
C GLY A 110 13.39 12.38 -10.64
N ASN A 111 13.35 12.42 -11.97
CA ASN A 111 12.12 12.27 -12.73
C ASN A 111 12.09 10.88 -13.36
N LEU A 112 10.92 10.25 -13.33
CA LEU A 112 10.64 9.08 -14.15
C LEU A 112 10.28 9.57 -15.56
N ILE A 113 11.04 9.16 -16.56
CA ILE A 113 10.80 9.51 -17.96
C ILE A 113 10.24 8.29 -18.69
N PHE A 114 9.25 8.54 -19.54
CA PHE A 114 8.58 7.55 -20.39
C PHE A 114 8.84 7.92 -21.84
N TRP A 115 9.18 6.94 -22.68
CA TRP A 115 9.14 7.09 -24.13
C TRP A 115 8.43 5.90 -24.76
N GLU A 116 7.69 6.15 -25.83
CA GLU A 116 6.90 5.13 -26.51
C GLU A 116 7.85 4.16 -27.22
N ARG A 117 7.64 2.87 -27.00
CA ARG A 117 8.38 1.80 -27.65
C ARG A 117 7.80 1.63 -29.05
N LYS A 118 8.64 1.72 -30.07
CA LYS A 118 8.25 1.48 -31.47
C LYS A 118 7.76 0.06 -31.70
#